data_AF-A0AAD5JK48-F1
#
_entry.id   AF-A0AAD5JK48-F1
#
_cell.length_a   1.000
_cell.length_b   1.000
_cell.length_c   1.000
_cell.angle_alpha   90.00
_cell.angle_beta   90.00
_cell.angle_gamma   90.00
#
_symmetry.space_group_name_H-M   'P 1'
#
loop_
_entity.id
_entity.type
_entity.pdbx_description
1 polymer ?
#
loop_
_entity_poly.entity_id
_entity_poly.type
_entity_poly.pdbx_seq_one_letter_code
_entity_poly.pdbx_strand_id
1 'polypeptide(L)'
;MVIWLLLIHSSSSSASTLVTTHIHISYKIVDAICQVTQNPQFCKTTLKFFPRTKQADMHELGVITIILATQQARLNKYAVDQLLHGGDQGDDDVAKNDLSNCLSDCTVTLGKLQGAYRLSDNKDYMGMTKLVNDAMKMTKKCEYMVPETTNKAISFGR
;
A
#
# COMPACT_ATOMS: atom_id res chain seq x y z
N MET A 1 -31.27 9.74 -29.97
CA MET A 1 -31.06 9.33 -31.37
C MET A 1 -29.91 8.34 -31.38
N VAL A 2 -30.08 7.02 -31.26
CA VAL A 2 -30.93 6.05 -31.98
C VAL A 2 -30.54 5.93 -33.46
N ILE A 3 -29.69 4.91 -33.67
CA ILE A 3 -29.73 3.90 -34.75
C ILE A 3 -28.93 4.20 -36.03
N TRP A 4 -28.37 3.09 -36.54
CA TRP A 4 -27.67 2.81 -37.79
C TRP A 4 -26.15 3.03 -37.64
N LEU A 5 -25.33 1.97 -37.61
CA LEU A 5 -25.18 1.04 -38.73
C LEU A 5 -24.95 -0.43 -38.29
N LEU A 6 -25.85 -1.27 -38.83
CA LEU A 6 -25.63 -2.57 -39.50
C LEU A 6 -25.04 -3.72 -38.66
N LEU A 7 -25.87 -4.71 -38.27
CA LEU A 7 -26.31 -5.85 -39.09
C LEU A 7 -25.16 -6.55 -39.84
N ILE A 8 -24.48 -7.45 -39.12
CA ILE A 8 -23.83 -8.62 -39.71
C ILE A 8 -24.67 -9.83 -39.33
N HIS A 9 -24.92 -10.65 -40.34
CA HIS A 9 -25.81 -11.79 -40.36
C HIS A 9 -25.46 -12.87 -39.33
N SER A 10 -26.52 -13.47 -38.80
CA SER A 10 -26.51 -14.65 -37.95
C SER A 10 -25.85 -15.84 -38.65
N SER A 11 -24.84 -16.42 -38.00
CA SER A 11 -24.47 -17.83 -38.15
C SER A 11 -23.96 -18.31 -36.80
N SER A 12 -24.77 -19.17 -36.18
CA SER A 12 -24.57 -19.76 -34.86
C SER A 12 -23.41 -20.76 -34.86
N SER A 13 -22.36 -20.43 -34.12
CA SER A 13 -21.57 -21.35 -33.31
C SER A 13 -20.87 -20.51 -32.26
N SER A 14 -21.46 -20.44 -31.07
CA SER A 14 -20.89 -19.75 -29.91
C SER A 14 -19.70 -20.57 -29.39
N ALA A 15 -18.59 -20.57 -30.10
CA ALA A 15 -17.31 -20.69 -29.45
C ALA A 15 -17.11 -19.37 -28.71
N SER A 16 -17.55 -19.34 -27.45
CA SER A 16 -17.21 -18.28 -26.52
C SER A 16 -15.71 -18.36 -26.26
N THR A 17 -14.90 -17.86 -27.20
CA THR A 17 -13.60 -17.31 -26.83
C THR A 17 -13.89 -16.24 -25.80
N LEU A 18 -13.71 -16.60 -24.53
CA LEU A 18 -13.37 -15.67 -23.47
C LEU A 18 -12.15 -14.91 -23.97
N VAL A 19 -12.39 -13.84 -24.73
CA VAL A 19 -11.44 -12.75 -24.83
C VAL A 19 -11.53 -12.08 -23.46
N THR A 20 -10.82 -12.66 -22.49
CA THR A 20 -10.39 -11.92 -21.32
C THR A 20 -9.50 -10.84 -21.89
N THR A 21 -10.08 -9.68 -22.19
CA THR A 21 -9.32 -8.46 -22.33
C THR A 21 -8.71 -8.21 -20.96
N HIS A 22 -7.57 -8.85 -20.69
CA HIS A 22 -6.65 -8.36 -19.68
C HIS A 22 -6.37 -6.93 -20.09
N ILE A 23 -7.00 -5.97 -19.41
CA ILE A 23 -6.70 -4.55 -19.54
C ILE A 23 -5.27 -4.43 -19.03
N HIS A 24 -4.32 -4.62 -19.95
CA HIS A 24 -2.91 -4.50 -19.67
C HIS A 24 -2.71 -3.08 -19.16
N ILE A 25 -2.37 -2.93 -17.88
CA ILE A 25 -2.06 -1.62 -17.33
C ILE A 25 -0.79 -1.13 -18.02
N SER A 26 -1.00 -0.29 -19.03
CA SER A 26 0.07 0.49 -19.65
C SER A 26 0.74 1.35 -18.58
N TYR A 27 2.03 1.64 -18.71
CA TYR A 27 2.77 2.59 -17.86
C TYR A 27 2.00 3.90 -17.57
N LYS A 28 1.10 4.30 -18.48
CA LYS A 28 0.18 5.43 -18.32
C LYS A 28 -0.75 5.34 -17.11
N ILE A 29 -1.22 4.16 -16.73
CA ILE A 29 -2.11 3.99 -15.56
C ILE A 29 -1.32 4.09 -14.27
N VAL A 30 -0.11 3.50 -14.20
CA VAL A 30 0.80 3.70 -13.05
C VAL A 30 1.13 5.17 -12.89
N ASP A 31 1.40 5.89 -13.98
CA ASP A 31 1.63 7.33 -13.95
C ASP A 31 0.42 8.11 -13.42
N ALA A 32 -0.80 7.79 -13.88
CA ALA A 32 -2.02 8.44 -13.42
C ALA A 32 -2.31 8.19 -11.93
N ILE A 33 -2.11 6.97 -11.44
CA ILE A 33 -2.26 6.64 -10.01
C ILE A 33 -1.23 7.39 -9.19
N CYS A 34 0.03 7.39 -9.61
CA CYS A 34 1.09 8.01 -8.83
C CYS A 34 0.99 9.54 -8.81
N GLN A 35 0.42 10.18 -9.83
CA GLN A 35 0.20 11.63 -9.87
C GLN A 35 -0.70 12.15 -8.75
N VAL A 36 -1.64 11.34 -8.25
CA VAL A 36 -2.56 11.74 -7.18
C VAL A 36 -2.06 11.37 -5.78
N THR A 37 -0.86 10.79 -5.68
CA THR A 37 -0.24 10.45 -4.39
C THR A 37 0.57 11.62 -3.82
N GLN A 38 0.79 11.63 -2.50
CA GLN A 38 1.62 12.64 -1.84
C GLN A 38 3.10 12.59 -2.28
N ASN A 39 3.58 11.44 -2.78
CA ASN A 39 4.93 11.30 -3.30
C ASN A 39 4.93 10.52 -4.63
N PRO A 40 4.72 11.22 -5.77
CA PRO A 40 4.61 10.59 -7.08
C PRO A 40 5.87 9.82 -7.49
N GLN A 41 7.05 10.34 -7.17
CA GLN A 41 8.32 9.72 -7.57
C GLN A 41 8.57 8.43 -6.79
N PHE A 42 8.29 8.42 -5.49
CA PHE A 42 8.33 7.22 -4.67
C PHE A 42 7.35 6.17 -5.19
N CYS A 43 6.09 6.56 -5.43
CA CYS A 43 5.07 5.66 -5.98
C CYS A 43 5.53 4.99 -7.29
N LYS A 44 6.06 5.78 -8.24
CA LYS A 44 6.55 5.24 -9.52
C LYS A 44 7.71 4.29 -9.34
N THR A 45 8.68 4.64 -8.48
CA THR A 45 9.87 3.83 -8.24
C THR A 45 9.47 2.49 -7.61
N THR A 46 8.64 2.53 -6.57
CA THR A 46 8.17 1.34 -5.85
C THR A 46 7.37 0.41 -6.76
N LEU A 47 6.40 0.95 -7.52
CA LEU A 47 5.56 0.11 -8.39
C LEU A 47 6.34 -0.44 -9.59
N LYS A 48 7.28 0.31 -10.18
CA LYS A 48 8.11 -0.20 -11.29
C LYS A 48 9.03 -1.34 -10.86
N PHE A 49 9.44 -1.38 -9.60
CA PHE A 49 10.31 -2.43 -9.08
C PHE A 49 9.60 -3.76 -8.86
N PHE A 50 8.27 -3.76 -8.75
CA PHE A 50 7.46 -4.97 -8.57
C PHE A 50 7.10 -5.57 -9.93
N PRO A 51 7.64 -6.74 -10.32
CA PRO A 51 7.41 -7.29 -11.67
C PRO A 51 5.93 -7.54 -12.00
N ARG A 52 5.13 -7.84 -10.97
CA ARG A 52 3.69 -8.10 -11.08
C ARG A 52 2.86 -6.86 -11.46
N THR A 53 3.39 -5.64 -11.32
CA THR A 53 2.64 -4.42 -11.66
C THR A 53 2.45 -4.25 -13.17
N LYS A 54 3.30 -4.85 -14.00
CA LYS A 54 3.23 -4.74 -15.47
C LYS A 54 1.99 -5.40 -16.07
N GLN A 55 1.42 -6.39 -15.37
CA GLN A 55 0.25 -7.14 -15.82
C GLN A 55 -0.96 -6.95 -14.88
N ALA A 56 -0.77 -6.25 -13.77
CA ALA A 56 -1.79 -6.06 -12.76
C ALA A 56 -2.98 -5.26 -13.32
N ASP A 57 -4.21 -5.61 -12.97
CA ASP A 57 -5.35 -4.70 -13.07
C ASP A 57 -5.40 -3.71 -11.88
N MET A 58 -6.40 -2.83 -11.84
CA MET A 58 -6.52 -1.83 -10.76
C MET A 58 -6.68 -2.46 -9.38
N HIS A 59 -7.37 -3.60 -9.31
CA HIS A 59 -7.56 -4.34 -8.07
C HIS A 59 -6.23 -4.95 -7.63
N GLU A 60 -5.51 -5.62 -8.53
CA GLU A 60 -4.19 -6.18 -8.27
C GLU A 60 -3.17 -5.12 -7.88
N LEU A 61 -3.20 -3.92 -8.49
CA LEU A 61 -2.37 -2.79 -8.07
C LEU A 61 -2.70 -2.34 -6.64
N GLY A 62 -3.98 -2.28 -6.27
CA GLY A 62 -4.40 -2.00 -4.90
C GLY A 62 -3.86 -3.03 -3.91
N VAL A 63 -3.96 -4.31 -4.26
CA VAL A 63 -3.42 -5.43 -3.45
C VAL A 63 -1.90 -5.35 -3.32
N ILE A 64 -1.17 -5.13 -4.42
CA ILE A 64 0.29 -4.98 -4.43
C ILE A 64 0.70 -3.82 -3.51
N THR A 65 -0.02 -2.69 -3.57
CA THR A 65 0.26 -1.52 -2.73
C THR A 65 0.07 -1.83 -1.24
N ILE A 66 -0.98 -2.59 -0.88
CA ILE A 66 -1.19 -3.03 0.51
C ILE A 66 -0.09 -3.98 0.99
N ILE A 67 0.35 -4.91 0.14
CA ILE A 67 1.45 -5.83 0.46
C ILE A 67 2.74 -5.06 0.73
N LEU A 68 3.07 -4.11 -0.15
CA LEU A 68 4.21 -3.21 -0.01
C LEU A 68 4.17 -2.42 1.30
N ALA A 69 3.03 -1.78 1.58
CA ALA A 69 2.83 -1.04 2.83
C ALA A 69 2.97 -1.96 4.06
N THR A 70 2.46 -3.19 3.98
CA THR A 70 2.58 -4.18 5.06
C THR A 70 4.03 -4.56 5.31
N GLN A 71 4.82 -4.76 4.26
CA GLN A 71 6.24 -5.05 4.37
C GLN A 71 7.00 -3.88 5.01
N GLN A 72 6.74 -2.65 4.58
CA GLN A 72 7.35 -1.47 5.19
C GLN A 72 6.96 -1.32 6.67
N ALA A 73 5.69 -1.54 7.01
CA ALA A 73 5.23 -1.48 8.40
C ALA A 73 5.91 -2.53 9.29
N ARG A 74 6.25 -3.72 8.75
CA ARG A 74 7.03 -4.73 9.50
C ARG A 74 8.45 -4.25 9.77
N LEU A 75 9.10 -3.65 8.78
CA LEU A 75 10.44 -3.09 8.94
C LEU A 75 10.45 -1.95 9.97
N ASN A 76 9.46 -1.06 9.91
CA ASN A 76 9.31 0.02 10.89
C ASN A 76 9.10 -0.53 12.30
N LYS A 77 8.20 -1.50 12.47
CA LYS A 77 7.97 -2.16 13.77
C LYS A 77 9.26 -2.75 14.32
N TYR A 78 10.02 -3.47 13.49
CA TYR A 78 11.29 -4.06 13.89
C TYR A 78 12.31 -2.99 14.29
N ALA A 79 12.42 -1.89 13.54
CA ALA A 79 13.33 -0.80 13.87
C ALA A 79 12.97 -0.15 15.23
N VAL A 80 11.69 0.09 15.48
CA VAL A 80 11.21 0.67 16.75
C VAL A 80 11.47 -0.30 17.92
N ASP A 81 11.23 -1.59 17.73
CA ASP A 81 11.52 -2.62 18.73
C ASP A 81 13.01 -2.69 19.08
N GLN A 82 13.88 -2.60 18.06
CA GLN A 82 15.33 -2.55 18.25
C GLN A 82 15.79 -1.27 18.93
N LEU A 83 15.14 -0.13 18.67
CA LEU A 83 15.43 1.10 19.40
C LEU A 83 15.04 0.92 20.86
N LEU A 84 13.83 0.47 21.16
CA LEU A 84 13.32 0.31 22.52
C LEU A 84 14.17 -0.64 23.39
N HIS A 85 14.69 -1.73 22.81
CA HIS A 85 15.41 -2.77 23.56
C HIS A 85 16.94 -2.76 23.36
N GLY A 86 17.44 -2.12 22.30
CA GLY A 86 18.85 -2.15 21.91
C GLY A 86 19.62 -0.84 22.08
N GLY A 87 18.94 0.25 22.46
CA GLY A 87 19.57 1.55 22.69
C GLY A 87 20.03 1.76 24.14
N ASP A 88 21.14 2.45 24.33
CA ASP A 88 21.54 3.02 25.62
C ASP A 88 20.68 4.28 25.90
N GLN A 89 19.41 4.05 26.24
CA GLN A 89 18.41 5.12 26.44
C GLN A 89 18.54 5.84 27.78
N GLY A 90 19.52 5.45 28.61
CA GLY A 90 19.60 5.92 29.98
C GLY A 90 18.26 5.75 30.73
N ASP A 91 18.06 6.57 31.74
CA ASP A 91 16.82 6.60 32.54
C ASP A 91 15.77 7.58 31.95
N ASP A 92 15.75 7.77 30.63
CA ASP A 92 14.74 8.60 29.97
C ASP A 92 13.42 7.83 29.78
N ASP A 93 12.62 7.85 30.83
CA ASP A 93 11.29 7.22 30.87
C ASP A 93 10.33 7.79 29.80
N VAL A 94 10.51 9.04 29.38
CA VAL A 94 9.68 9.66 28.34
C VAL A 94 9.99 9.03 26.99
N ALA A 95 11.27 8.93 26.62
CA ALA A 95 11.68 8.30 25.36
C ALA A 95 11.27 6.82 25.27
N LYS A 96 11.38 6.07 26.38
CA LYS A 96 10.91 4.67 26.44
C LYS A 96 9.40 4.56 26.25
N ASN A 97 8.64 5.44 26.89
CA ASN A 97 7.18 5.45 26.76
C ASN A 97 6.75 5.80 25.32
N ASP A 98 7.39 6.79 24.70
CA ASP A 98 7.12 7.19 23.32
C ASP A 98 7.43 6.08 22.31
N LEU A 99 8.56 5.39 22.47
CA LEU A 99 8.91 4.23 21.65
C LEU A 99 7.96 3.04 21.86
N SER A 100 7.54 2.79 23.10
CA SER A 100 6.54 1.74 23.41
C SER A 100 5.19 2.05 22.77
N ASN A 101 4.74 3.31 22.84
CA ASN A 101 3.52 3.76 22.18
C ASN A 101 3.63 3.63 20.65
N CYS A 102 4.76 4.03 20.07
CA CYS A 102 5.01 3.83 18.65
C CYS A 102 5.01 2.34 18.26
N LEU A 103 5.58 1.45 19.08
CA LEU A 103 5.59 0.01 18.83
C LEU A 103 4.16 -0.57 18.81
N SER A 104 3.31 -0.08 19.72
CA SER A 104 1.88 -0.38 19.75
C SER A 104 1.18 0.11 18.48
N ASP A 105 1.39 1.37 18.10
CA ASP A 105 0.82 1.95 16.87
C ASP A 105 1.27 1.20 15.61
N CYS A 106 2.54 0.79 15.52
CA CYS A 106 3.05 -0.06 14.44
C CYS A 106 2.34 -1.43 14.38
N THR A 107 2.04 -2.01 15.55
CA THR A 107 1.28 -3.26 15.63
C THR A 107 -0.16 -3.09 15.15
N VAL A 108 -0.80 -1.97 15.51
CA VAL A 108 -2.14 -1.61 15.02
C VAL A 108 -2.10 -1.39 13.50
N THR A 109 -1.13 -0.63 12.98
CA THR A 109 -0.90 -0.41 11.54
C THR A 109 -0.84 -1.73 10.78
N LEU A 110 -0.05 -2.70 11.26
CA LEU A 110 0.03 -4.02 10.64
C LEU A 110 -1.32 -4.74 10.62
N GLY A 111 -2.04 -4.75 11.73
CA GLY A 111 -3.37 -5.36 11.79
C GLY A 111 -4.37 -4.73 10.81
N LYS A 112 -4.32 -3.40 10.66
CA LYS A 112 -5.17 -2.67 9.70
C LYS A 112 -4.82 -3.01 8.25
N LEU A 113 -3.54 -3.05 7.90
CA LEU A 113 -3.10 -3.40 6.54
C LEU A 113 -3.41 -4.86 6.19
N GLN A 114 -3.24 -5.79 7.14
CA GLN A 114 -3.65 -7.19 6.97
C GLN A 114 -5.17 -7.32 6.82
N GLY A 115 -5.94 -6.53 7.57
CA GLY A 115 -7.39 -6.45 7.39
C GLY A 115 -7.78 -5.94 6.00
N ALA A 116 -7.11 -4.89 5.50
CA ALA A 116 -7.33 -4.36 4.16
C ALA A 116 -7.02 -5.40 3.08
N TYR A 117 -5.94 -6.17 3.26
CA TYR A 117 -5.61 -7.29 2.36
C TYR A 117 -6.75 -8.33 2.32
N ARG A 118 -7.30 -8.73 3.47
CA ARG A 118 -8.42 -9.69 3.53
C ARG A 118 -9.70 -9.15 2.89
N LEU A 119 -9.97 -7.85 3.01
CA LEU A 119 -11.13 -7.22 2.36
C LEU A 119 -10.98 -7.18 0.83
N SER A 120 -9.75 -7.32 0.32
CA SER A 120 -9.51 -7.37 -1.12
C SER A 120 -10.11 -8.60 -1.78
N ASP A 121 -10.17 -9.75 -1.10
CA ASP A 121 -10.77 -10.98 -1.62
C ASP A 121 -12.25 -10.77 -2.02
N ASN A 122 -12.95 -9.92 -1.26
CA ASN A 122 -14.35 -9.55 -1.50
C ASN A 122 -14.50 -8.24 -2.30
N LYS A 123 -13.40 -7.63 -2.74
CA LYS A 123 -13.37 -6.32 -3.43
C LYS A 123 -14.09 -5.20 -2.65
N ASP A 124 -14.06 -5.26 -1.32
CA ASP A 124 -14.62 -4.21 -0.46
C ASP A 124 -13.67 -3.01 -0.40
N TYR A 125 -13.67 -2.23 -1.50
CA TYR A 125 -12.77 -1.08 -1.66
C TYR A 125 -12.97 0.00 -0.61
N MET A 126 -14.20 0.18 -0.13
CA MET A 126 -14.52 1.18 0.89
C MET A 126 -13.93 0.75 2.25
N GLY A 127 -14.12 -0.52 2.64
CA GLY A 127 -13.52 -1.08 3.83
C GLY A 127 -11.98 -1.10 3.76
N MET A 128 -11.41 -1.50 2.61
CA MET A 128 -9.98 -1.42 2.34
C MET A 128 -9.44 0.01 2.56
N THR A 129 -10.07 1.00 1.93
CA THR A 129 -9.66 2.41 2.02
C THR A 129 -9.73 2.93 3.45
N LYS A 130 -10.79 2.57 4.19
CA LYS A 130 -10.93 2.93 5.60
C LYS A 130 -9.78 2.38 6.43
N LEU A 131 -9.46 1.09 6.29
CA LEU A 131 -8.38 0.46 7.04
C LEU A 131 -6.99 1.02 6.68
N VAL A 132 -6.73 1.29 5.40
CA VAL A 132 -5.48 1.93 4.96
C VAL A 132 -5.35 3.34 5.54
N ASN A 133 -6.42 4.14 5.53
CA ASN A 133 -6.40 5.48 6.12
C ASN A 133 -6.20 5.44 7.65
N ASP A 134 -6.81 4.48 8.34
CA ASP A 134 -6.56 4.27 9.77
C ASP A 134 -5.11 3.88 10.04
N ALA A 135 -4.53 3.00 9.22
CA ALA A 135 -3.11 2.64 9.30
C ALA A 135 -2.21 3.86 9.13
N MET A 136 -2.47 4.71 8.13
CA MET A 136 -1.71 5.95 7.90
C MET A 136 -1.77 6.91 9.09
N LYS A 137 -2.93 7.02 9.76
CA LYS A 137 -3.07 7.87 10.96
C LYS A 137 -2.17 7.38 12.10
N MET A 138 -2.08 6.06 12.30
CA MET A 138 -1.23 5.48 13.35
C MET A 138 0.25 5.65 13.03
N THR A 139 0.66 5.46 11.78
CA THR A 139 2.05 5.74 11.36
C THR A 139 2.46 7.18 11.63
N LYS A 140 1.58 8.15 11.30
CA LYS A 140 1.86 9.57 11.57
C LYS A 140 2.02 9.86 13.06
N LYS A 141 1.22 9.24 13.93
CA LYS A 141 1.36 9.43 15.38
C LYS A 141 2.76 9.03 15.86
N CYS A 142 3.26 7.89 15.40
CA CYS A 142 4.63 7.48 15.73
C CYS A 142 5.69 8.45 15.18
N GLU A 143 5.54 8.93 13.92
CA GLU A 143 6.49 9.90 13.33
C GLU A 143 6.62 11.18 14.17
N TYR A 144 5.53 11.63 14.82
CA TYR A 144 5.56 12.80 15.70
C TYR A 144 6.23 12.53 17.06
N MET A 145 6.37 11.27 17.48
CA MET A 145 6.92 10.86 18.77
C MET A 145 8.42 10.55 18.72
N VAL A 146 9.01 10.38 17.52
CA VAL A 146 10.45 10.12 17.36
C VAL A 146 11.17 11.43 17.03
N PRO A 147 12.09 11.93 17.88
CA PRO A 147 12.79 13.19 17.62
C PRO A 147 13.65 13.12 16.34
N GLU A 148 13.77 14.26 15.62
CA GLU A 148 14.48 14.37 14.32
C GLU A 148 15.94 13.85 14.34
N THR A 149 16.57 13.75 15.51
CA THR A 149 17.93 13.22 15.65
C THR A 149 18.02 11.71 15.37
N THR A 150 16.92 10.96 15.48
CA THR A 150 16.83 9.54 15.08
C THR A 150 16.33 9.35 13.64
N ASN A 151 15.77 10.39 13.00
CA ASN A 151 15.30 10.34 11.61
C ASN A 151 16.41 10.07 10.59
N LYS A 152 17.68 10.34 10.93
CA LYS A 152 18.83 9.95 10.09
C LYS A 152 19.08 8.45 10.06
N ALA A 153 18.67 7.70 11.09
CA ALA A 153 18.82 6.25 11.13
C ALA A 153 17.67 5.53 10.39
N ILE A 154 16.46 6.11 10.39
CA ILE A 154 15.28 5.52 9.73
C ILE A 154 15.20 5.93 8.23
N SER A 155 15.89 7.00 7.83
CA SER A 155 16.01 7.43 6.41
C SER A 155 17.13 6.76 5.62
N PHE A 156 17.86 5.78 6.20
CA PHE A 156 18.92 5.06 5.52
C PHE A 156 18.48 3.66 5.05
N GLY A 157 17.76 3.69 3.93
CA GLY A 157 17.63 2.59 2.98
C GLY A 157 17.40 3.18 1.59
N ARG A 158 18.17 4.24 1.28
CA ARG A 158 18.16 4.93 -0.01
C ARG A 158 19.15 4.26 -0.95
#